data_AF-X0YTB0-F1
#
_entry.id   AF-X0YTB0-F1
#
_cell.length_a   1.000
_cell.length_b   1.000
_cell.length_c   1.000
_cell.angle_alpha   90.00
_cell.angle_beta   90.00
_cell.angle_gamma   90.00
#
_symmetry.space_group_name_H-M   'P 1'
#
loop_
_entity.id
_entity.type
_entity.pdbx_description
1 polymer ?
#
loop_
_entity_poly.entity_id
_entity_poly.type
_entity_poly.pdbx_seq_one_letter_code
_entity_poly.pdbx_strand_id
1 'polypeptide(L)' 'MGMFDSIKYEMKCPKCGHKINSFQSKDGCCQLYNLNYWEVDNFYALCENCKTWVEFNRKNPRVEAPISDYEMTVREN' A
#
# COMPACT_ATOMS: atom_id res chain seq x y z
N MET A 1 7.34 -10.81 14.66
CA MET A 1 7.24 -10.24 13.29
C MET A 1 5.93 -10.77 12.70
N GLY A 2 5.03 -9.88 12.29
CA GLY A 2 3.71 -10.23 11.76
C GLY A 2 3.72 -10.38 10.24
N MET A 3 2.60 -10.87 9.70
CA MET A 3 2.36 -11.02 8.26
C MET A 3 1.81 -9.69 7.73
N PHE A 4 2.44 -9.08 6.72
CA PHE A 4 2.05 -7.80 6.13
C PHE A 4 2.31 -7.81 4.61
N ASP A 5 1.56 -7.01 3.86
CA ASP A 5 1.84 -6.79 2.44
C ASP A 5 2.89 -5.68 2.28
N SER A 6 3.82 -5.87 1.35
CA SER A 6 4.88 -4.91 1.05
C SER A 6 4.45 -3.97 -0.09
N ILE A 7 4.81 -2.70 0.01
CA ILE A 7 4.49 -1.70 -1.02
C ILE A 7 5.72 -1.44 -1.89
N LYS A 8 5.56 -1.56 -3.21
CA LYS A 8 6.57 -1.23 -4.23
C LYS A 8 6.73 0.29 -4.37
N TYR A 9 7.32 0.92 -3.37
CA TYR A 9 7.60 2.35 -3.35
C TYR A 9 8.92 2.62 -2.64
N GLU A 10 9.69 3.57 -3.17
CA GLU A 10 10.94 4.02 -2.54
C GLU A 10 11.01 5.55 -2.48
N MET A 11 11.59 6.07 -1.41
CA MET A 11 11.81 7.50 -1.24
C MET A 11 13.02 7.79 -0.36
N LYS A 12 13.44 9.07 -0.30
CA LYS A 12 14.37 9.54 0.73
C LYS A 12 13.59 9.96 1.97
N CYS A 13 14.06 9.56 3.15
CA CYS A 13 13.52 9.99 4.43
C CYS A 13 13.50 11.53 4.48
N PRO A 14 12.34 12.16 4.77
CA PRO A 14 12.25 13.62 4.78
C PRO A 14 13.07 14.27 5.90
N LYS A 15 13.45 13.50 6.94
CA LYS A 15 14.23 14.00 8.08
C LYS A 15 15.74 13.87 7.89
N CYS A 16 16.23 12.72 7.41
CA CYS A 16 17.68 12.43 7.36
C CYS A 16 18.22 12.10 5.96
N GLY A 17 17.37 12.10 4.93
CA GLY A 17 17.76 11.81 3.55
C GLY A 17 18.07 10.33 3.23
N HIS A 18 18.07 9.45 4.23
CA HIS A 18 18.32 8.02 4.03
C HIS A 18 17.23 7.35 3.17
N LYS A 19 17.61 6.40 2.32
CA LYS A 19 16.64 5.69 1.46
C LYS A 19 15.70 4.82 2.29
N ILE A 20 14.41 4.85 1.97
CA ILE A 20 13.36 4.00 2.54
C ILE A 20 12.75 3.21 1.39
N ASN A 21 12.73 1.89 1.50
CA ASN A 21 12.16 0.94 0.51
C ASN A 21 11.33 -0.18 1.16
N SER A 22 11.15 -0.13 2.48
CA SER A 22 10.48 -1.16 3.29
C SER A 22 9.08 -0.73 3.73
N PHE A 23 8.30 -0.18 2.80
CA PHE A 23 6.91 0.22 3.07
C PHE A 23 5.99 -0.99 3.23
N GLN A 24 5.11 -0.92 4.21
CA GLN A 24 4.13 -1.95 4.56
C GLN A 24 2.72 -1.38 4.42
N SER A 25 1.80 -2.16 3.88
CA SER A 25 0.37 -1.80 3.88
C SER A 25 -0.18 -1.84 5.31
N LYS A 26 -1.06 -0.91 5.65
CA LYS A 26 -1.85 -0.98 6.90
C LYS A 26 -3.22 -1.64 6.70
N ASP A 27 -3.75 -1.55 5.48
CA ASP A 27 -5.11 -1.97 5.13
C ASP A 27 -5.16 -3.25 4.27
N GLY A 28 -4.00 -3.90 4.04
CA GLY A 28 -3.90 -5.10 3.22
C GLY A 28 -4.44 -6.35 3.91
N CYS A 29 -4.76 -7.39 3.12
CA CYS A 29 -5.21 -8.69 3.63
C CYS A 29 -4.12 -9.49 4.34
N CYS A 30 -2.91 -8.93 4.52
CA CYS A 30 -1.76 -9.57 5.13
C CYS A 30 -1.42 -10.88 4.40
N GLN A 31 -1.37 -10.87 3.08
CA GLN A 31 -1.15 -12.06 2.24
C GLN A 31 0.32 -12.22 1.81
N LEU A 32 1.23 -11.37 2.33
CA LEU A 32 2.63 -11.26 1.91
C LEU A 32 2.78 -10.85 0.43
N TYR A 33 1.80 -10.09 -0.09
CA TYR A 33 1.82 -9.60 -1.45
C TYR A 33 2.72 -8.39 -1.60
N ASN A 34 3.19 -8.18 -2.83
CA ASN A 34 3.89 -6.96 -3.23
C ASN A 34 2.93 -6.08 -4.02
N LEU A 35 2.29 -5.14 -3.33
CA LEU A 35 1.30 -4.23 -3.87
C LEU A 35 1.96 -2.94 -4.35
N ASN A 36 1.34 -2.27 -5.31
CA ASN A 36 1.67 -0.89 -5.67
C ASN A 36 0.97 0.09 -4.72
N TYR A 37 1.52 1.31 -4.57
CA TYR A 37 0.97 2.29 -3.62
C TYR A 37 -0.45 2.74 -3.95
N TRP A 38 -0.91 2.64 -5.21
CA TRP A 38 -2.28 2.98 -5.60
C TRP A 38 -3.31 1.90 -5.25
N GLU A 39 -2.84 0.69 -4.91
CA GLU A 39 -3.64 -0.47 -4.51
C GLU A 39 -3.95 -0.51 -3.02
N VAL A 40 -3.42 0.42 -2.21
CA VAL A 40 -3.77 0.61 -0.80
C VAL A 40 -4.18 2.07 -0.52
N ASP A 41 -4.94 2.29 0.55
CA ASP A 41 -5.33 3.64 0.97
C ASP A 41 -4.44 4.18 2.10
N ASN A 42 -3.84 3.28 2.89
CA ASN A 42 -2.77 3.59 3.83
C ASN A 42 -1.57 2.62 3.74
N PHE A 43 -0.38 3.19 3.85
CA PHE A 43 0.87 2.45 4.03
C PHE A 43 1.89 3.27 4.80
N TYR A 44 2.85 2.60 5.45
CA TYR A 44 3.85 3.25 6.29
C TYR A 44 5.21 2.57 6.21
N ALA A 45 6.25 3.26 6.66
CA ALA A 45 7.57 2.72 6.91
C ALA A 45 8.24 3.43 8.09
N LEU A 46 9.07 2.68 8.82
CA LEU A 46 9.96 3.25 9.81
C LEU A 46 11.36 3.42 9.19
N CYS A 47 11.89 4.65 9.17
CA CYS A 47 13.23 4.89 8.68
C CYS A 47 14.27 4.15 9.54
N GLU A 48 15.05 3.26 8.96
CA GLU A 48 16.00 2.43 9.70
C GLU A 48 17.15 3.24 10.33
N ASN A 49 17.52 4.37 9.71
CA ASN A 49 18.60 5.24 10.19
C ASN A 49 18.16 6.13 11.36
N CYS A 50 17.18 7.02 11.14
CA CYS A 50 16.79 8.02 12.14
C CYS A 50 15.52 7.69 12.93
N LYS A 51 14.94 6.51 12.70
CA LYS A 51 13.71 6.01 13.35
C LYS A 51 12.49 6.92 13.16
N THR A 52 12.49 7.75 12.11
CA THR A 52 11.32 8.57 11.76
C THR A 52 10.24 7.68 11.16
N TRP A 53 9.03 7.76 11.70
CA TRP A 53 7.84 7.14 11.15
C TRP A 53 7.34 7.96 9.94
N VAL A 54 7.14 7.30 8.81
CA VAL A 54 6.61 7.91 7.59
C VAL A 54 5.35 7.14 7.22
N GLU A 55 4.22 7.84 7.14
CA GLU A 55 2.92 7.24 6.85
C GLU A 55 2.22 8.06 5.77
N PHE A 56 1.61 7.34 4.82
CA PHE A 56 0.84 7.88 3.73
C PHE A 56 -0.62 7.51 3.93
N ASN A 57 -1.49 8.51 3.85
CA ASN A 57 -2.94 8.35 3.85
C ASN A 57 -3.48 8.94 2.54
N ARG A 58 -4.27 8.17 1.81
CA ARG A 58 -4.94 8.64 0.61
C ARG A 58 -5.98 9.68 0.99
N LYS A 59 -5.85 10.89 0.45
CA LYS A 59 -6.79 12.00 0.74
C LYS A 59 -8.24 11.65 0.39
N ASN A 60 -8.42 10.92 -0.71
CA ASN A 60 -9.70 10.41 -1.17
C ASN A 60 -9.60 8.87 -1.21
N PRO A 61 -10.08 8.16 -0.17
CA PRO A 61 -10.07 6.70 -0.13
C PRO A 61 -10.82 6.09 -1.32
N ARG A 62 -10.51 4.84 -1.65
CA ARG A 62 -11.27 4.12 -2.66
C ARG A 62 -12.69 3.90 -2.17
N VAL A 63 -13.64 4.18 -3.05
CA VAL A 63 -15.02 3.77 -2.85
C VAL A 63 -15.11 2.33 -3.36
N GLU A 64 -15.58 1.42 -2.52
CA GLU A 64 -15.90 0.06 -2.96
C GLU A 64 -17.00 0.14 -4.01
N ALA A 65 -16.70 -0.32 -5.23
CA ALA A 65 -17.69 -0.40 -6.29
C ALA A 65 -18.63 -1.57 -6.01
N PRO A 66 -19.96 -1.35 -5.96
CA PRO A 66 -20.91 -2.45 -5.82
C PRO A 66 -20.86 -3.33 -7.07
N ILE A 67 -21.14 -4.63 -6.92
CA ILE A 67 -21.14 -5.57 -8.05
C ILE A 67 -22.12 -5.16 -9.17
N SER A 68 -23.15 -4.39 -8.83
CA SER A 68 -24.12 -3.83 -9.77
C SER A 68 -23.52 -2.84 -10.79
N ASP A 69 -22.33 -2.29 -10.53
CA ASP A 69 -21.65 -1.35 -11.43
C ASP A 69 -20.89 -2.08 -12.56
N TYR A 70 -20.83 -3.42 -12.52
CA TYR A 70 -20.11 -4.25 -13.48
C TYR A 70 -21.06 -4.94 -14.44
N GLU A 71 -20.73 -4.93 -15.73
CA GLU A 71 -21.43 -5.73 -16.74
C GLU A 71 -20.81 -7.14 -16.83
N MET A 72 -21.63 -8.18 -16.69
CA MET A 72 -21.20 -9.56 -16.84
C MET A 72 -21.41 -10.03 -18.28
N THR A 73 -20.32 -10.41 -18.96
CA THR A 73 -20.38 -11.07 -20.27
C THR A 73 -20.02 -12.55 -20.13
N VAL A 74 -20.90 -13.45 -20.57
CA VAL A 74 -20.64 -14.90 -20.65
C VAL A 74 -20.41 -15.28 -22.10
N ARG A 75 -19.36 -16.03 -22.40
CA ARG A 75 -19.06 -16.56 -23.74
C ARG A 75 -18.93 -18.08 -23.65
N GLU A 76 -19.69 -18.78 -24.49
CA GLU A 76 -19.56 -20.22 -24.71
C GLU A 76 -18.61 -20.45 -25.91
N ASN A 77 -17.72 -21.43 -25.80
CA ASN A 77 -16.77 -21.80 -26.86
C ASN A 77 -17.43 -22.62 -27.97
#